data_AF-H8I8P0-F1
#
_entry.id   AF-H8I8P0-F1
#
_cell.length_a   1.000
_cell.length_b   1.000
_cell.length_c   1.000
_cell.angle_alpha   90.00
_cell.angle_beta   90.00
_cell.angle_gamma   90.00
#
_symmetry.space_group_name_H-M   'P 1'
#
loop_
_entity.id
_entity.type
_entity.pdbx_description
1 polymer ?
#
loop_
_entity_poly.entity_id
_entity_poly.type
_entity_poly.pdbx_seq_one_letter_code
_entity_poly.pdbx_strand_id
1 'polypeptide(L)'
;MFLKLIEITPTSVLTFRKVPMSHKKIDTYNFIPPTTLSGYLYRLLKLAQKEELPVPRRFKTTTPNIDEYYILETKYSGVLSLGAYSSNSKSFTSFRMGYQHVGKGHSIADGLDIFDPTENEVISLIQQKINNGCLESIGIETFINEYKKSNLNKYYKRGVYKAVLLGHDVPKWSTFKKEERRQPLDWSYNVTEKYYGLLISKNAPTLDKFDILINYGFKIGKEGFAFISKIFKTAELKLQKGVFISSTLVPASLESLKILKGNGLESIYYFRRDSQSFVKNVFFLNGTEAEGEYLTSTVEDININIPAKFVDILGWI
;
A
#
# COMPACT_ATOMS: atom_id res chain seq x y z
N MET A 1 -5.46 -21.59 -8.89
CA MET A 1 -4.47 -20.49 -8.93
C MET A 1 -3.29 -20.93 -8.06
N PHE A 2 -2.09 -20.43 -8.30
CA PHE A 2 -0.88 -20.86 -7.61
C PHE A 2 -0.21 -19.68 -6.91
N LEU A 3 0.48 -19.97 -5.81
CA LEU A 3 1.22 -19.04 -4.96
C LEU A 3 2.69 -19.44 -4.91
N LYS A 4 3.59 -18.47 -5.05
CA LYS A 4 4.99 -18.55 -4.68
C LYS A 4 5.24 -17.61 -3.52
N LEU A 5 5.69 -18.14 -2.39
CA LEU A 5 6.16 -17.36 -1.27
C LEU A 5 7.67 -17.17 -1.41
N ILE A 6 8.14 -15.95 -1.12
CA ILE A 6 9.56 -15.59 -1.22
C ILE A 6 9.97 -14.89 0.07
N GLU A 7 11.03 -15.34 0.72
CA GLU A 7 11.62 -14.66 1.87
C GLU A 7 12.65 -13.63 1.37
N ILE A 8 12.48 -12.38 1.79
CA ILE A 8 13.32 -11.25 1.42
C ILE A 8 13.99 -10.72 2.69
N THR A 9 15.31 -10.76 2.74
CA THR A 9 16.10 -10.27 3.87
C THR A 9 16.69 -8.91 3.54
N PRO A 10 16.29 -7.84 4.24
CA PRO A 10 16.94 -6.53 4.14
C PRO A 10 18.37 -6.60 4.66
N THR A 11 19.31 -5.94 3.99
CA THR A 11 20.69 -5.78 4.49
C THR A 11 20.89 -4.42 5.17
N SER A 12 19.87 -3.58 5.15
CA SER A 12 19.84 -2.26 5.78
C SER A 12 18.40 -1.85 6.07
N VAL A 13 18.24 -0.71 6.72
CA VAL A 13 16.94 -0.03 6.82
C VAL A 13 16.37 0.25 5.42
N LEU A 14 15.05 0.12 5.27
CA LEU A 14 14.37 0.29 3.99
C LEU A 14 13.46 1.51 3.97
N THR A 15 13.26 2.07 2.79
CA THR A 15 12.40 3.23 2.58
C THR A 15 11.53 3.08 1.34
N PHE A 16 10.21 2.98 1.55
CA PHE A 16 9.18 2.83 0.53
C PHE A 16 8.25 4.04 0.53
N ARG A 17 8.56 5.05 -0.29
CA ARG A 17 7.85 6.32 -0.29
C ARG A 17 6.34 6.16 -0.48
N LYS A 18 5.56 6.70 0.46
CA LYS A 18 4.10 6.80 0.32
C LYS A 18 3.68 7.79 -0.76
N VAL A 19 4.39 8.92 -0.84
CA VAL A 19 4.15 9.98 -1.82
C VAL A 19 5.29 9.98 -2.85
N PRO A 20 5.01 9.69 -4.13
CA PRO A 20 6.00 9.83 -5.20
C PRO A 20 6.54 11.26 -5.24
N MET A 21 7.84 11.43 -5.50
CA MET A 21 8.49 12.74 -5.69
C MET A 21 8.50 13.72 -4.49
N SER A 22 7.94 13.39 -3.33
CA SER A 22 8.11 14.25 -2.14
C SER A 22 9.59 14.25 -1.69
N HIS A 23 10.20 15.42 -1.71
CA HIS A 23 11.55 15.69 -1.16
C HIS A 23 11.49 16.22 0.27
N LYS A 24 10.28 16.56 0.73
CA LYS A 24 9.99 17.36 1.92
C LYS A 24 9.75 16.50 3.18
N LYS A 25 9.17 15.32 3.01
CA LYS A 25 8.98 14.32 4.07
C LYS A 25 8.99 12.96 3.43
N ILE A 26 9.77 12.02 3.97
CA ILE A 26 9.78 10.65 3.48
C ILE A 26 9.07 9.77 4.49
N ASP A 27 7.80 9.52 4.23
CA ASP A 27 7.05 8.46 4.92
C ASP A 27 7.25 7.14 4.18
N THR A 28 7.48 6.08 4.95
CA THR A 28 7.67 4.73 4.41
C THR A 28 6.43 3.87 4.66
N TYR A 29 6.09 3.00 3.71
CA TYR A 29 5.21 1.87 3.99
C TYR A 29 5.90 0.87 4.93
N ASN A 30 5.10 0.20 5.75
CA ASN A 30 5.58 -0.87 6.64
C ASN A 30 5.73 -2.23 5.92
N PHE A 31 5.44 -2.27 4.62
CA PHE A 31 5.53 -3.43 3.74
C PHE A 31 6.17 -2.99 2.41
N ILE A 32 6.57 -3.95 1.58
CA ILE A 32 7.04 -3.69 0.21
C ILE A 32 5.81 -3.62 -0.71
N PRO A 33 5.51 -2.47 -1.34
CA PRO A 33 4.33 -2.36 -2.20
C PRO A 33 4.37 -3.31 -3.40
N PRO A 34 3.20 -3.78 -3.91
CA PRO A 34 3.10 -4.67 -5.08
C PRO A 34 4.02 -4.29 -6.25
N THR A 35 3.91 -3.06 -6.76
CA THR A 35 4.74 -2.59 -7.88
C THR A 35 6.23 -2.50 -7.52
N THR A 36 6.56 -2.18 -6.26
CA THR A 36 7.97 -2.12 -5.82
C THR A 36 8.59 -3.51 -5.79
N LEU A 37 7.87 -4.50 -5.24
CA LEU A 37 8.30 -5.89 -5.24
C LEU A 37 8.43 -6.42 -6.68
N SER A 38 7.44 -6.13 -7.52
CA SER A 38 7.45 -6.50 -8.93
C SER A 38 8.68 -5.97 -9.68
N GLY A 39 8.95 -4.66 -9.61
CA GLY A 39 10.14 -4.09 -10.26
C GLY A 39 11.46 -4.56 -9.68
N TYR A 40 11.49 -4.90 -8.38
CA TYR A 40 12.66 -5.50 -7.74
C TYR A 40 12.95 -6.89 -8.29
N LEU A 41 11.95 -7.78 -8.30
CA LEU A 41 12.10 -9.14 -8.81
C LEU A 41 12.40 -9.19 -10.31
N TYR A 42 11.83 -8.27 -11.10
CA TYR A 42 12.17 -8.15 -12.52
C TYR A 42 13.67 -7.90 -12.72
N ARG A 43 14.27 -6.98 -11.96
CA ARG A 43 15.71 -6.71 -12.02
C ARG A 43 16.54 -7.92 -11.59
N LEU A 44 16.10 -8.63 -10.53
CA LEU A 44 16.80 -9.84 -10.10
C LEU A 44 16.77 -10.94 -11.18
N LEU A 45 15.64 -11.12 -11.87
CA LEU A 45 15.54 -12.08 -12.99
C LEU A 45 16.52 -11.73 -14.11
N LYS A 46 16.60 -10.45 -14.51
CA LYS A 46 17.58 -10.00 -15.50
C LYS A 46 19.01 -10.30 -15.06
N LEU A 47 19.36 -10.02 -13.81
CA LEU A 47 20.67 -10.34 -13.25
C LEU A 47 20.96 -11.85 -13.28
N ALA A 48 20.02 -12.66 -12.81
CA ALA A 48 20.17 -14.11 -12.76
C ALA A 48 20.30 -14.73 -14.17
N GLN A 49 19.66 -14.13 -15.16
CA GLN A 49 19.71 -14.52 -16.56
C GLN A 49 20.93 -13.95 -17.31
N LYS A 50 21.80 -13.19 -16.63
CA LYS A 50 22.95 -12.48 -17.23
C LYS A 50 22.54 -11.54 -18.37
N GLU A 51 21.35 -10.97 -18.27
CA GLU A 51 20.83 -9.99 -19.21
C GLU A 51 21.12 -8.56 -18.72
N GLU A 52 21.08 -7.59 -19.63
CA GLU A 52 21.25 -6.19 -19.28
C GLU A 52 20.15 -5.70 -18.34
N LEU A 53 20.56 -4.93 -17.31
CA LEU A 53 19.63 -4.28 -16.42
C LEU A 53 18.87 -3.17 -17.16
N PRO A 54 17.57 -3.00 -16.85
CA PRO A 54 16.80 -1.91 -17.42
C PRO A 54 17.39 -0.54 -17.03
N VAL A 55 17.55 0.34 -18.01
CA VAL A 55 18.02 1.71 -17.79
C VAL A 55 16.87 2.56 -17.26
N PRO A 56 16.96 3.10 -16.02
CA PRO A 56 15.89 3.91 -15.47
C PRO A 56 15.75 5.22 -16.26
N ARG A 57 14.62 5.41 -16.93
CA ARG A 57 14.30 6.68 -17.60
C ARG A 57 13.61 7.61 -16.60
N ARG A 58 14.01 8.89 -16.58
CA ARG A 58 13.26 9.93 -15.86
C ARG A 58 12.00 10.24 -16.67
N PHE A 59 10.84 10.01 -16.08
CA PHE A 59 9.57 10.43 -16.67
C PHE A 59 9.56 11.96 -16.81
N LYS A 60 9.39 12.44 -18.04
CA LYS A 60 9.26 13.88 -18.35
C LYS A 60 7.80 14.33 -18.41
N THR A 61 6.85 13.40 -18.43
CA THR A 61 5.42 13.63 -18.59
C THR A 61 4.62 13.11 -17.40
N THR A 62 3.44 13.69 -17.17
CA THR A 62 2.48 13.29 -16.13
C THR A 62 1.72 12.01 -16.48
N THR A 63 1.69 11.63 -17.75
CA THR A 63 1.21 10.35 -18.28
C THR A 63 2.42 9.51 -18.70
N PRO A 64 2.90 8.62 -17.83
CA PRO A 64 4.08 7.82 -18.11
C PRO A 64 3.73 6.66 -19.05
N ASN A 65 4.60 6.37 -20.03
CA ASN A 65 4.40 5.28 -20.96
C ASN A 65 4.62 3.93 -20.24
N ILE A 66 3.65 3.02 -20.34
CA ILE A 66 3.71 1.72 -19.68
C ILE A 66 4.96 0.90 -20.07
N ASP A 67 5.44 1.04 -21.31
CA ASP A 67 6.60 0.30 -21.79
C ASP A 67 7.90 0.70 -21.09
N GLU A 68 7.92 1.88 -20.46
CA GLU A 68 9.02 2.41 -19.67
C GLU A 68 9.02 1.86 -18.23
N TYR A 69 8.00 1.10 -17.85
CA TYR A 69 7.94 0.42 -16.55
C TYR A 69 8.49 -1.00 -16.64
N TYR A 70 9.54 -1.22 -15.86
CA TYR A 70 10.22 -2.50 -15.73
C TYR A 70 9.66 -3.28 -14.54
N ILE A 71 8.46 -3.83 -14.72
CA ILE A 71 7.72 -4.62 -13.73
C ILE A 71 7.34 -5.99 -14.32
N LEU A 72 7.13 -6.98 -13.46
CA LEU A 72 6.76 -8.34 -13.85
C LEU A 72 5.45 -8.36 -14.64
N GLU A 73 4.43 -7.61 -14.22
CA GLU A 73 3.08 -7.68 -14.80
C GLU A 73 3.04 -7.28 -16.28
N THR A 74 4.02 -6.48 -16.74
CA THR A 74 4.14 -6.04 -18.14
C THR A 74 5.12 -6.89 -18.94
N LYS A 75 6.21 -7.37 -18.33
CA LYS A 75 7.30 -8.05 -19.04
C LYS A 75 7.33 -9.58 -18.87
N TYR A 76 6.66 -10.11 -17.85
CA TYR A 76 6.46 -11.55 -17.60
C TYR A 76 4.96 -11.81 -17.45
N SER A 77 4.30 -12.05 -18.59
CA SER A 77 2.85 -12.26 -18.62
C SER A 77 2.43 -13.40 -17.68
N GLY A 78 1.38 -13.15 -16.90
CA GLY A 78 0.81 -14.16 -16.02
C GLY A 78 1.51 -14.35 -14.67
N VAL A 79 2.25 -13.35 -14.17
CA VAL A 79 2.67 -13.24 -12.75
C VAL A 79 2.19 -11.91 -12.16
N LEU A 80 1.66 -11.95 -10.93
CA LEU A 80 1.28 -10.74 -10.18
C LEU A 80 1.94 -10.76 -8.84
N SER A 81 2.56 -9.63 -8.51
CA SER A 81 3.06 -9.37 -7.17
C SER A 81 1.95 -8.82 -6.30
N LEU A 82 1.76 -9.42 -5.12
CA LEU A 82 0.82 -8.92 -4.12
C LEU A 82 1.52 -8.08 -3.04
N GLY A 83 2.79 -7.73 -3.24
CA GLY A 83 3.63 -7.07 -2.24
C GLY A 83 4.36 -8.05 -1.31
N ALA A 84 5.16 -7.51 -0.40
CA ALA A 84 5.84 -8.30 0.63
C ALA A 84 5.57 -7.74 2.02
N TYR A 85 5.21 -8.62 2.95
CA TYR A 85 4.73 -8.24 4.28
C TYR A 85 5.61 -8.87 5.34
N SER A 86 5.78 -8.17 6.45
CA SER A 86 6.49 -8.71 7.61
C SER A 86 5.51 -8.96 8.74
N SER A 87 5.74 -10.03 9.50
CA SER A 87 5.03 -10.28 10.76
C SER A 87 5.49 -9.32 11.87
N ASN A 88 6.74 -8.85 11.81
CA ASN A 88 7.39 -8.08 12.88
C ASN A 88 8.11 -6.83 12.33
N SER A 89 7.46 -6.02 11.48
CA SER A 89 8.05 -4.74 11.05
C SER A 89 7.96 -3.70 12.16
N LYS A 90 9.08 -3.04 12.46
CA LYS A 90 9.11 -1.80 13.25
C LYS A 90 9.49 -0.66 12.33
N SER A 91 8.92 0.52 12.58
CA SER A 91 9.31 1.74 11.87
C SER A 91 9.85 2.73 12.88
N PHE A 92 10.94 3.41 12.51
CA PHE A 92 11.48 4.52 13.27
C PHE A 92 11.67 5.72 12.35
N THR A 93 11.59 6.90 12.94
CA THR A 93 11.79 8.16 12.22
C THR A 93 13.11 8.76 12.65
N SER A 94 13.97 9.10 11.69
CA SER A 94 15.15 9.90 11.93
C SER A 94 14.94 11.33 11.45
N PHE A 95 15.52 12.27 12.19
CA PHE A 95 15.72 13.62 11.70
C PHE A 95 16.83 13.62 10.64
N ARG A 96 16.60 14.25 9.50
CA ARG A 96 17.67 14.60 8.55
C ARG A 96 17.77 16.13 8.46
N MET A 97 19.01 16.62 8.46
CA MET A 97 19.35 18.04 8.60
C MET A 97 18.44 18.99 7.81
N GLY A 98 17.79 19.91 8.53
CA GLY A 98 17.06 21.02 7.95
C GLY A 98 15.65 21.18 8.52
N TYR A 99 15.09 22.36 8.31
CA TYR A 99 13.70 22.68 8.59
C TYR A 99 13.02 23.08 7.29
N GLN A 100 11.77 22.65 7.12
CA GLN A 100 10.90 23.14 6.07
C GLN A 100 9.86 24.10 6.64
N HIS A 101 9.54 25.14 5.86
CA HIS A 101 8.39 25.99 6.13
C HIS A 101 7.12 25.24 5.72
N VAL A 102 6.24 25.00 6.68
CA VAL A 102 4.94 24.35 6.50
C VAL A 102 3.87 25.31 6.99
N GLY A 103 2.92 25.70 6.14
CA GLY A 103 1.78 26.49 6.60
C GLY A 103 0.88 25.65 7.51
N LYS A 104 0.48 26.15 8.68
CA LYS A 104 -0.52 25.45 9.51
C LYS A 104 -1.79 25.19 8.69
N GLY A 105 -2.31 23.98 8.87
CA GLY A 105 -3.35 23.40 8.05
C GLY A 105 -2.83 22.39 7.04
N HIS A 106 -1.54 22.43 6.70
CA HIS A 106 -0.86 21.25 6.16
C HIS A 106 -0.57 20.34 7.37
N SER A 107 -1.55 19.52 7.75
CA SER A 107 -1.23 18.44 8.68
C SER A 107 -0.36 17.42 7.94
N ILE A 108 0.46 16.72 8.72
CA ILE A 108 1.43 15.66 8.40
C ILE A 108 0.83 14.48 7.58
N ALA A 109 -0.43 14.61 7.13
CA ALA A 109 -1.23 13.70 6.33
C ALA A 109 -1.13 13.94 4.80
N ASP A 110 -0.04 14.52 4.30
CA ASP A 110 0.23 14.61 2.85
C ASP A 110 0.35 13.22 2.16
N GLY A 111 0.38 12.11 2.93
CA GLY A 111 0.21 10.75 2.37
C GLY A 111 -1.16 10.50 1.69
N LEU A 112 -2.19 11.29 2.03
CA LEU A 112 -3.51 11.28 1.40
C LEU A 112 -3.64 12.34 0.30
N ASP A 113 -2.54 12.64 -0.40
CA ASP A 113 -2.46 13.71 -1.41
C ASP A 113 -3.52 13.72 -2.52
N ILE A 114 -4.36 12.68 -2.66
CA ILE A 114 -5.33 12.54 -3.76
C ILE A 114 -6.80 12.28 -3.35
N PHE A 115 -7.22 12.62 -2.14
CA PHE A 115 -8.63 12.90 -1.94
C PHE A 115 -8.78 14.40 -1.70
N ASP A 116 -9.28 15.10 -2.72
CA ASP A 116 -10.20 16.19 -2.45
C ASP A 116 -11.58 15.53 -2.54
N PRO A 117 -11.99 14.75 -1.51
CA PRO A 117 -13.24 14.02 -1.61
C PRO A 117 -14.34 15.05 -1.86
N THR A 118 -15.20 14.72 -2.81
CA THR A 118 -16.40 15.53 -3.05
C THR A 118 -17.20 15.56 -1.76
N GLU A 119 -17.93 16.64 -1.54
CA GLU A 119 -18.80 16.77 -0.37
C GLU A 119 -19.76 15.57 -0.24
N ASN A 120 -20.25 15.05 -1.37
CA ASN A 120 -21.13 13.90 -1.42
C ASN A 120 -20.46 12.61 -0.93
N GLU A 121 -19.20 12.36 -1.29
CA GLU A 121 -18.46 11.16 -0.84
C GLU A 121 -18.22 11.19 0.68
N VAL A 122 -17.87 12.37 1.21
CA VAL A 122 -17.68 12.54 2.65
C VAL A 122 -18.99 12.29 3.40
N ILE A 123 -20.09 12.88 2.92
CA ILE A 123 -21.43 12.73 3.52
C ILE A 123 -21.89 11.27 3.47
N SER A 124 -21.72 10.60 2.33
CA SER A 124 -22.11 9.20 2.13
C SER A 124 -21.40 8.25 3.10
N LEU A 125 -20.09 8.41 3.29
CA LEU A 125 -19.30 7.61 4.24
C LEU A 125 -19.73 7.81 5.70
N ILE A 126 -20.10 9.03 6.06
CA ILE A 126 -20.61 9.34 7.40
C ILE A 126 -21.95 8.67 7.62
N GLN A 127 -22.87 8.78 6.65
CA GLN A 127 -24.17 8.11 6.70
C GLN A 127 -23.99 6.60 6.84
N GLN A 128 -23.06 6.00 6.10
CA GLN A 128 -22.73 4.58 6.22
C GLN A 128 -22.29 4.20 7.65
N LYS A 129 -21.41 4.99 8.26
CA LYS A 129 -20.95 4.75 9.64
C LYS A 129 -22.06 4.85 10.67
N ILE A 130 -23.02 5.75 10.47
CA ILE A 130 -24.17 5.93 11.35
C ILE A 130 -25.14 4.77 11.24
N ASN A 131 -25.42 4.34 10.00
CA ASN A 131 -26.23 3.15 9.76
C ASN A 131 -25.59 1.90 10.41
N ASN A 132 -24.26 1.90 10.52
CA ASN A 132 -23.49 0.85 11.19
C ASN A 132 -23.30 1.09 12.71
N GLY A 133 -23.97 2.08 13.31
CA GLY A 133 -23.89 2.39 14.74
C GLY A 133 -22.52 2.89 15.22
N CYS A 134 -21.62 3.27 14.31
CA CYS A 134 -20.25 3.67 14.62
C CYS A 134 -20.12 5.17 14.97
N LEU A 135 -21.13 5.98 14.66
CA LEU A 135 -21.18 7.42 14.93
C LEU A 135 -22.59 7.81 15.39
N GLU A 136 -22.69 8.70 16.38
CA GLU A 136 -23.96 9.27 16.82
C GLU A 136 -24.49 10.33 15.83
N SER A 137 -25.80 10.38 15.63
CA SER A 137 -26.48 11.26 14.66
C SER A 137 -26.27 12.76 14.92
N ILE A 138 -26.06 13.16 16.18
CA ILE A 138 -25.71 14.54 16.59
C ILE A 138 -24.35 15.01 16.03
N GLY A 139 -23.49 14.07 15.62
CA GLY A 139 -22.23 14.37 14.95
C GLY A 139 -22.41 14.96 13.55
N ILE A 140 -23.47 14.62 12.80
CA ILE A 140 -23.62 15.01 11.38
C ILE A 140 -23.84 16.51 11.21
N GLU A 141 -24.79 17.10 11.95
CA GLU A 141 -25.07 18.53 11.77
C GLU A 141 -23.88 19.37 12.18
N THR A 142 -23.27 19.02 13.32
CA THR A 142 -22.02 19.64 13.77
C THR A 142 -20.93 19.50 12.71
N PHE A 143 -20.81 18.32 12.12
CA PHE A 143 -19.86 18.03 11.05
C PHE A 143 -20.11 18.82 9.77
N ILE A 144 -21.33 18.83 9.24
CA ILE A 144 -21.70 19.54 8.01
C ILE A 144 -21.48 21.03 8.22
N ASN A 145 -21.83 21.55 9.40
CA ASN A 145 -21.58 22.93 9.76
C ASN A 145 -20.09 23.25 9.81
N GLU A 146 -19.27 22.38 10.40
CA GLU A 146 -17.81 22.55 10.43
C GLU A 146 -17.16 22.38 9.03
N TYR A 147 -17.66 21.48 8.20
CA TYR A 147 -17.20 21.27 6.82
C TYR A 147 -17.50 22.49 5.95
N LYS A 148 -18.70 23.07 6.06
CA LYS A 148 -19.09 24.32 5.37
C LYS A 148 -18.25 25.52 5.81
N LYS A 149 -17.93 25.63 7.11
CA LYS A 149 -17.05 26.71 7.65
C LYS A 149 -15.65 26.75 7.05
N SER A 150 -15.17 25.62 6.54
CA SER A 150 -13.82 25.53 5.98
C SER A 150 -13.63 26.26 4.64
N ASN A 151 -14.69 26.81 4.06
CA ASN A 151 -14.70 27.46 2.74
C ASN A 151 -13.92 26.65 1.68
N LEU A 152 -14.09 25.33 1.71
CA LEU A 152 -13.43 24.37 0.84
C LEU A 152 -11.92 24.20 1.04
N ASN A 153 -11.34 24.54 2.20
CA ASN A 153 -9.94 24.26 2.49
C ASN A 153 -9.66 22.75 2.39
N LYS A 154 -8.99 22.35 1.31
CA LYS A 154 -8.73 20.95 0.96
C LYS A 154 -8.06 20.13 2.06
N TYR A 155 -7.19 20.75 2.86
CA TYR A 155 -6.46 20.04 3.90
C TYR A 155 -7.33 19.72 5.12
N TYR A 156 -8.27 20.60 5.45
CA TYR A 156 -9.26 20.33 6.48
C TYR A 156 -10.21 19.21 6.05
N LYS A 157 -10.72 19.25 4.81
CA LYS A 157 -11.54 18.17 4.23
C LYS A 157 -10.86 16.80 4.36
N ARG A 158 -9.57 16.74 4.06
CA ARG A 158 -8.75 15.53 4.16
C ARG A 158 -8.62 15.02 5.59
N GLY A 159 -8.31 15.91 6.53
CA GLY A 159 -8.18 15.55 7.95
C GLY A 159 -9.48 14.98 8.52
N VAL A 160 -10.59 15.60 8.14
CA VAL A 160 -11.95 15.19 8.48
C VAL A 160 -12.29 13.82 7.88
N TYR A 161 -12.08 13.62 6.58
CA TYR A 161 -12.32 12.35 5.89
C TYR A 161 -11.54 11.18 6.52
N LYS A 162 -10.27 11.41 6.85
CA LYS A 162 -9.41 10.43 7.51
C LYS A 162 -9.95 10.04 8.90
N ALA A 163 -10.38 11.02 9.70
CA ALA A 163 -10.93 10.77 11.02
C ALA A 163 -12.18 9.87 10.95
N VAL A 164 -13.07 10.15 9.98
CA VAL A 164 -14.27 9.33 9.74
C VAL A 164 -13.93 7.89 9.33
N LEU A 165 -12.98 7.71 8.41
CA LEU A 165 -12.56 6.37 7.98
C LEU A 165 -12.01 5.53 9.14
N LEU A 166 -11.18 6.15 9.97
CA LEU A 166 -10.47 5.49 11.07
C LEU A 166 -11.28 5.40 12.37
N GLY A 167 -12.45 6.06 12.45
CA GLY A 167 -13.26 6.12 13.68
C GLY A 167 -12.63 7.00 14.77
N HIS A 168 -11.95 8.07 14.40
CA HIS A 168 -11.41 9.07 15.32
C HIS A 168 -12.29 10.32 15.40
N ASP A 169 -12.09 11.13 16.44
CA ASP A 169 -12.73 12.43 16.59
C ASP A 169 -12.42 13.36 15.40
N VAL A 170 -13.45 14.04 14.94
CA VAL A 170 -13.36 14.99 13.83
C VAL A 170 -12.65 16.27 14.31
N PRO A 171 -11.59 16.73 13.61
CA PRO A 171 -10.91 17.96 14.00
C PRO A 171 -11.82 19.18 13.80
N LYS A 172 -11.76 20.18 14.70
CA LYS A 172 -12.52 21.43 14.59
C LYS A 172 -11.81 22.46 13.69
N TRP A 173 -12.55 23.22 12.88
CA TRP A 173 -11.97 24.21 11.95
C TRP A 173 -11.16 25.29 12.67
N SER A 174 -11.60 25.70 13.87
CA SER A 174 -10.90 26.70 14.70
C SER A 174 -9.46 26.32 15.08
N THR A 175 -9.09 25.04 14.96
CA THR A 175 -7.72 24.56 15.21
C THR A 175 -6.78 24.75 14.00
N PHE A 176 -7.32 25.02 12.81
CA PHE A 176 -6.58 25.34 11.58
C PHE A 176 -6.27 26.86 11.50
N LYS A 177 -5.34 27.36 12.33
CA LYS A 177 -4.80 28.73 12.16
C LYS A 177 -3.82 28.79 10.98
N LYS A 178 -3.57 29.96 10.38
CA LYS A 178 -2.74 30.14 9.18
C LYS A 178 -1.25 30.44 9.45
N GLU A 179 -0.73 30.11 10.63
CA GLU A 179 0.65 30.45 10.99
C GLU A 179 1.66 29.50 10.33
N GLU A 180 2.77 30.03 9.83
CA GLU A 180 3.89 29.21 9.35
C GLU A 180 4.59 28.51 10.52
N ARG A 181 4.89 27.22 10.34
CA ARG A 181 5.70 26.42 11.27
C ARG A 181 6.94 25.95 10.54
N ARG A 182 8.09 26.01 11.22
CA ARG A 182 9.28 25.28 10.82
C ARG A 182 9.16 23.85 11.33
N GLN A 183 9.19 22.88 10.43
CA GLN A 183 9.15 21.47 10.79
C GLN A 183 10.45 20.77 10.36
N PRO A 184 11.05 19.92 11.22
CA PRO A 184 12.15 19.05 10.82
C PRO A 184 11.82 18.21 9.57
N LEU A 185 12.83 17.93 8.75
CA LEU A 185 12.72 16.96 7.66
C LEU A 185 12.80 15.55 8.24
N ASP A 186 11.64 14.96 8.46
CA ASP A 186 11.50 13.62 9.02
C ASP A 186 11.57 12.55 7.93
N TRP A 187 12.44 11.56 8.13
CA TRP A 187 12.53 10.37 7.29
C TRP A 187 12.18 9.13 8.09
N SER A 188 11.15 8.43 7.65
CA SER A 188 10.70 7.17 8.21
C SER A 188 11.43 6.02 7.54
N TYR A 189 11.95 5.12 8.37
CA TYR A 189 12.65 3.92 7.97
C TYR A 189 11.90 2.71 8.49
N ASN A 190 11.83 1.67 7.66
CA ASN A 190 11.31 0.38 8.03
C ASN A 190 12.46 -0.56 8.39
N VAL A 191 12.35 -1.20 9.54
CA VAL A 191 13.28 -2.20 10.05
C VAL A 191 12.53 -3.49 10.28
N THR A 192 13.00 -4.54 9.63
CA THR A 192 12.55 -5.90 9.88
C THR A 192 13.66 -6.86 9.49
N GLU A 193 13.64 -8.04 10.10
CA GLU A 193 14.53 -9.14 9.75
C GLU A 193 14.19 -9.72 8.37
N LYS A 194 12.89 -9.77 8.04
CA LYS A 194 12.43 -10.35 6.79
C LYS A 194 11.05 -9.89 6.36
N TYR A 195 10.83 -9.95 5.06
CA TYR A 195 9.51 -9.89 4.43
C TYR A 195 9.20 -11.21 3.74
N TYR A 196 7.92 -11.52 3.68
CA TYR A 196 7.35 -12.56 2.85
C TYR A 196 6.69 -11.91 1.64
N GLY A 197 7.34 -12.02 0.48
CA GLY A 197 6.81 -11.63 -0.82
C GLY A 197 5.86 -12.68 -1.36
N LEU A 198 4.72 -12.24 -1.87
CA LEU A 198 3.70 -13.12 -2.44
C LEU A 198 3.59 -12.87 -3.94
N LEU A 199 3.80 -13.93 -4.73
CA LEU A 199 3.53 -13.94 -6.16
C LEU A 199 2.42 -14.94 -6.46
N ILE A 200 1.51 -14.56 -7.35
CA ILE A 200 0.46 -15.47 -7.82
C ILE A 200 0.52 -15.66 -9.32
N SER A 201 0.08 -16.83 -9.77
CA SER A 201 -0.09 -17.15 -11.19
C SER A 201 -1.27 -18.09 -11.42
N LYS A 202 -1.81 -18.10 -12.65
CA LYS A 202 -2.70 -19.18 -13.12
C LYS A 202 -1.92 -20.46 -13.43
N ASN A 203 -0.60 -20.38 -13.61
CA ASN A 203 0.25 -21.48 -14.06
C ASN A 203 1.47 -21.64 -13.12
N ALA A 204 1.60 -22.80 -12.47
CA ALA A 204 2.69 -23.08 -11.53
C ALA A 204 4.10 -22.96 -12.17
N PRO A 205 4.37 -23.56 -13.34
CA PRO A 205 5.62 -23.37 -14.09
C PRO A 205 6.07 -21.92 -14.29
N THR A 206 5.13 -20.96 -14.37
CA THR A 206 5.49 -19.55 -14.50
C THR A 206 6.16 -19.02 -13.22
N LEU A 207 5.73 -19.51 -12.05
CA LEU A 207 6.29 -19.15 -10.74
C LEU A 207 7.61 -19.87 -10.44
N ASP A 208 7.83 -21.06 -10.99
CA ASP A 208 9.07 -21.82 -10.79
C ASP A 208 10.29 -21.14 -11.42
N LYS A 209 10.08 -20.23 -12.38
CA LYS A 209 11.14 -19.36 -12.93
C LYS A 209 11.84 -18.50 -11.89
N PHE A 210 11.20 -18.26 -10.73
CA PHE A 210 11.79 -17.45 -9.68
C PHE A 210 12.75 -18.25 -8.80
N ASP A 211 12.78 -19.59 -8.88
CA ASP A 211 13.63 -20.44 -8.02
C ASP A 211 15.13 -20.14 -8.16
N ILE A 212 15.55 -19.60 -9.31
CA ILE A 212 16.93 -19.19 -9.57
C ILE A 212 17.37 -17.95 -8.77
N LEU A 213 16.45 -17.23 -8.12
CA LEU A 213 16.73 -15.95 -7.47
C LEU A 213 17.30 -16.07 -6.06
N ILE A 214 17.42 -17.28 -5.50
CA ILE A 214 18.02 -17.48 -4.18
C ILE A 214 19.44 -16.86 -4.15
N ASN A 215 19.73 -16.09 -3.11
CA ASN A 215 20.96 -15.31 -2.92
C ASN A 215 21.19 -14.15 -3.90
N TYR A 216 20.25 -13.85 -4.80
CA TYR A 216 20.29 -12.61 -5.57
C TYR A 216 19.76 -11.44 -4.74
N GLY A 217 20.48 -10.32 -4.79
CA GLY A 217 20.13 -9.10 -4.10
C GLY A 217 20.37 -7.86 -4.94
N PHE A 218 19.59 -6.83 -4.67
CA PHE A 218 19.69 -5.55 -5.35
C PHE A 218 19.10 -4.43 -4.52
N LYS A 219 19.24 -3.20 -5.01
CA LYS A 219 18.55 -2.05 -4.44
C LYS A 219 17.03 -2.21 -4.51
N ILE A 220 16.36 -1.92 -3.40
CA ILE A 220 14.90 -1.95 -3.28
C ILE A 220 14.38 -0.65 -2.66
N GLY A 221 13.26 -0.13 -3.15
CA GLY A 221 12.73 1.15 -2.70
C GLY A 221 13.64 2.34 -3.04
N LYS A 222 13.54 3.43 -2.25
CA LYS A 222 14.36 4.64 -2.43
C LYS A 222 15.77 4.43 -1.87
N GLU A 223 15.82 3.88 -0.66
CA GLU A 223 17.02 3.55 0.09
C GLU A 223 16.87 2.13 0.62
N GLY A 224 17.97 1.39 0.54
CA GLY A 224 18.05 0.03 1.04
C GLY A 224 18.42 -1.00 -0.01
N PHE A 225 19.04 -2.06 0.48
CA PHE A 225 19.34 -3.27 -0.27
C PHE A 225 18.69 -4.45 0.44
N ALA A 226 18.27 -5.42 -0.35
CA ALA A 226 17.76 -6.68 0.15
C ALA A 226 18.22 -7.79 -0.79
N PHE A 227 18.14 -9.03 -0.32
CA PHE A 227 18.35 -10.22 -1.13
C PHE A 227 17.26 -11.26 -0.84
N ILE A 228 17.10 -12.21 -1.75
CA ILE A 228 16.19 -13.34 -1.56
C ILE A 228 16.92 -14.42 -0.76
N SER A 229 16.54 -14.62 0.50
CA SER A 229 17.15 -15.63 1.38
C SER A 229 16.57 -17.02 1.12
N LYS A 230 15.28 -17.10 0.79
CA LYS A 230 14.58 -18.36 0.60
C LYS A 230 13.45 -18.22 -0.40
N ILE A 231 13.21 -19.27 -1.18
CA ILE A 231 12.05 -19.40 -2.05
C ILE A 231 11.36 -20.69 -1.67
N PHE A 232 10.06 -20.60 -1.41
CA PHE A 232 9.28 -21.75 -0.99
C PHE A 232 8.72 -22.49 -2.19
N LYS A 233 8.33 -23.75 -1.98
CA LYS A 233 7.66 -24.56 -2.99
C LYS A 233 6.36 -23.87 -3.44
N THR A 234 6.08 -23.92 -4.74
CA THR A 234 4.82 -23.43 -5.31
C THR A 234 3.65 -24.19 -4.70
N ALA A 235 2.66 -23.46 -4.19
CA ALA A 235 1.49 -24.01 -3.54
C ALA A 235 0.22 -23.67 -4.32
N GLU A 236 -0.78 -24.54 -4.26
CA GLU A 236 -2.09 -24.27 -4.82
C GLU A 236 -2.91 -23.40 -3.87
N LEU A 237 -3.58 -22.38 -4.42
CA LEU A 237 -4.53 -21.54 -3.72
C LEU A 237 -5.95 -22.09 -3.90
N LYS A 238 -6.64 -22.29 -2.77
CA LYS A 238 -8.04 -22.72 -2.73
C LYS A 238 -8.94 -21.53 -2.39
N LEU A 239 -10.03 -21.37 -3.13
CA LEU A 239 -11.05 -20.37 -2.80
C LEU A 239 -11.88 -20.86 -1.62
N GLN A 240 -12.07 -19.98 -0.64
CA GLN A 240 -12.90 -20.21 0.54
C GLN A 240 -13.77 -18.99 0.80
N LYS A 241 -14.80 -19.17 1.62
CA LYS A 241 -15.69 -18.12 2.10
C LYS A 241 -15.82 -18.22 3.62
N GLY A 242 -15.73 -17.10 4.31
CA GLY A 242 -15.85 -17.02 5.76
C GLY A 242 -14.99 -15.92 6.36
N VAL A 243 -14.69 -16.05 7.66
CA VAL A 243 -13.80 -15.13 8.38
C VAL A 243 -12.35 -15.52 8.18
N PHE A 244 -11.48 -14.55 7.96
CA PHE A 244 -10.05 -14.76 7.78
C PHE A 244 -9.23 -13.57 8.29
N ILE A 245 -7.97 -13.85 8.65
CA ILE A 245 -6.95 -12.82 8.91
C ILE A 245 -6.09 -12.71 7.66
N SER A 246 -6.12 -11.54 7.01
CA SER A 246 -5.45 -11.30 5.74
C SER A 246 -3.93 -11.27 5.87
N SER A 247 -3.23 -12.02 5.01
CA SER A 247 -1.77 -11.95 4.85
C SER A 247 -1.33 -10.81 3.93
N THR A 248 -2.26 -10.12 3.29
CA THR A 248 -2.03 -9.05 2.32
C THR A 248 -2.92 -7.84 2.61
N LEU A 249 -2.89 -6.85 1.72
CA LEU A 249 -3.78 -5.69 1.77
C LEU A 249 -5.25 -6.09 1.58
N VAL A 250 -6.15 -5.44 2.33
CA VAL A 250 -7.60 -5.64 2.20
C VAL A 250 -8.23 -4.36 1.64
N PRO A 251 -8.92 -4.40 0.49
CA PRO A 251 -9.53 -3.20 -0.08
C PRO A 251 -10.56 -2.57 0.85
N ALA A 252 -10.50 -1.25 1.04
CA ALA A 252 -11.34 -0.58 2.04
C ALA A 252 -12.77 -0.27 1.57
N SER A 253 -13.00 -0.20 0.25
CA SER A 253 -14.22 0.35 -0.34
C SER A 253 -15.13 -0.69 -1.01
N LEU A 254 -15.09 -1.95 -0.59
CA LEU A 254 -15.84 -3.02 -1.26
C LEU A 254 -16.94 -3.59 -0.39
N GLU A 255 -18.18 -3.50 -0.86
CA GLU A 255 -19.37 -4.07 -0.20
C GLU A 255 -19.27 -5.59 0.02
N SER A 256 -18.53 -6.28 -0.84
CA SER A 256 -18.34 -7.75 -0.76
C SER A 256 -17.41 -8.23 0.35
N LEU A 257 -16.72 -7.33 1.06
CA LEU A 257 -15.85 -7.66 2.20
C LEU A 257 -16.32 -6.92 3.43
N LYS A 258 -16.70 -7.66 4.47
CA LYS A 258 -17.06 -7.08 5.76
C LYS A 258 -15.83 -7.04 6.64
N ILE A 259 -15.33 -5.83 6.92
CA ILE A 259 -14.17 -5.64 7.79
C ILE A 259 -14.61 -5.80 9.24
N LEU A 260 -14.07 -6.80 9.93
CA LEU A 260 -14.35 -7.07 11.34
C LEU A 260 -13.37 -6.31 12.25
N LYS A 261 -12.08 -6.30 11.89
CA LYS A 261 -11.03 -5.58 12.62
C LYS A 261 -9.90 -5.14 11.69
N GLY A 262 -9.74 -3.84 11.49
CA GLY A 262 -8.70 -3.26 10.63
C GLY A 262 -7.35 -3.06 11.32
N ASN A 263 -6.24 -3.44 10.66
CA ASN A 263 -4.87 -3.28 11.18
C ASN A 263 -4.17 -1.99 10.69
N GLY A 264 -4.91 -0.88 10.62
CA GLY A 264 -4.46 0.38 10.02
C GLY A 264 -4.83 0.49 8.54
N LEU A 265 -4.68 1.70 8.00
CA LEU A 265 -5.17 2.08 6.67
C LEU A 265 -4.11 2.88 5.92
N GLU A 266 -3.84 2.50 4.68
CA GLU A 266 -2.89 3.19 3.82
C GLU A 266 -3.48 3.41 2.43
N SER A 267 -3.12 4.54 1.82
CA SER A 267 -3.35 4.71 0.40
C SER A 267 -2.14 4.23 -0.38
N ILE A 268 -2.37 3.37 -1.36
CA ILE A 268 -1.31 2.63 -2.04
C ILE A 268 -1.44 2.85 -3.53
N TYR A 269 -0.33 3.23 -4.15
CA TYR A 269 -0.20 3.22 -5.60
C TYR A 269 0.18 1.81 -6.05
N TYR A 270 -0.57 1.29 -6.99
CA TYR A 270 -0.29 0.00 -7.61
C TYR A 270 -0.52 0.09 -9.11
N PHE A 271 0.07 -0.85 -9.83
CA PHE A 271 -0.14 -1.00 -11.24
C PHE A 271 -1.35 -1.90 -11.46
N ARG A 272 -2.37 -1.38 -12.14
CA ARG A 272 -3.58 -2.12 -12.50
C ARG A 272 -3.40 -2.67 -13.91
N ARG A 273 -3.43 -4.00 -14.04
CA ARG A 273 -3.01 -4.70 -15.26
C ARG A 273 -3.96 -4.54 -16.43
N ASP A 274 -5.27 -4.62 -16.18
CA ASP A 274 -6.33 -4.52 -17.21
C ASP A 274 -6.39 -3.12 -17.82
N SER A 275 -6.30 -2.07 -17.01
CA SER A 275 -6.28 -0.68 -17.48
C SER A 275 -4.89 -0.19 -17.89
N GLN A 276 -3.85 -1.01 -17.70
CA GLN A 276 -2.46 -0.66 -17.99
C GLN A 276 -2.03 0.67 -17.37
N SER A 277 -2.50 0.96 -16.16
CA SER A 277 -2.31 2.27 -15.54
C SER A 277 -1.96 2.17 -14.06
N PHE A 278 -1.30 3.21 -13.56
CA PHE A 278 -1.07 3.37 -12.13
C PHE A 278 -2.32 3.93 -11.49
N VAL A 279 -2.83 3.20 -10.51
CA VAL A 279 -4.03 3.57 -9.77
C VAL A 279 -3.65 3.70 -8.31
N LYS A 280 -4.32 4.60 -7.60
CA LYS A 280 -4.23 4.71 -6.15
C LYS A 280 -5.54 4.23 -5.57
N ASN A 281 -5.49 3.38 -4.56
CA ASN A 281 -6.66 2.98 -3.79
C ASN A 281 -6.30 2.89 -2.30
N VAL A 282 -7.31 2.77 -1.45
CA VAL A 282 -7.18 2.68 0.01
C VAL A 282 -7.34 1.24 0.44
N PHE A 283 -6.40 0.78 1.26
CA PHE A 283 -6.38 -0.58 1.75
C PHE A 283 -6.14 -0.60 3.26
N PHE A 284 -6.80 -1.52 3.94
CA PHE A 284 -6.36 -1.96 5.25
C PHE A 284 -5.10 -2.82 5.12
N LEU A 285 -4.25 -2.77 6.14
CA LEU A 285 -2.97 -3.48 6.14
C LEU A 285 -3.13 -4.98 6.41
N ASN A 286 -2.06 -5.75 6.16
CA ASN A 286 -1.99 -7.15 6.52
C ASN A 286 -2.23 -7.35 8.04
N GLY A 287 -2.82 -8.47 8.42
CA GLY A 287 -3.33 -8.73 9.77
C GLY A 287 -4.75 -8.22 10.01
N THR A 288 -5.38 -7.59 9.01
CA THR A 288 -6.81 -7.22 9.07
C THR A 288 -7.69 -8.46 9.06
N GLU A 289 -8.64 -8.51 9.98
CA GLU A 289 -9.68 -9.52 10.06
C GLU A 289 -10.90 -9.08 9.25
N ALA A 290 -11.35 -9.94 8.35
CA ALA A 290 -12.48 -9.67 7.47
C ALA A 290 -13.29 -10.93 7.21
N GLU A 291 -14.53 -10.75 6.77
CA GLU A 291 -15.45 -11.80 6.36
C GLU A 291 -15.78 -11.63 4.86
N GLY A 292 -15.63 -12.71 4.09
CA GLY A 292 -15.93 -12.73 2.65
C GLY A 292 -15.20 -13.86 1.92
N GLU A 293 -14.95 -13.68 0.62
CA GLU A 293 -14.21 -14.64 -0.20
C GLU A 293 -12.71 -14.37 -0.16
N TYR A 294 -11.93 -15.43 0.05
CA TYR A 294 -10.48 -15.37 0.12
C TYR A 294 -9.84 -16.62 -0.48
N LEU A 295 -8.64 -16.45 -1.02
CA LEU A 295 -7.77 -17.52 -1.47
C LEU A 295 -6.85 -17.91 -0.32
N THR A 296 -6.73 -19.20 -0.05
CA THR A 296 -5.90 -19.70 1.05
C THR A 296 -4.96 -20.83 0.63
N SER A 297 -3.81 -20.89 1.30
CA SER A 297 -2.85 -22.00 1.22
C SER A 297 -1.97 -22.03 2.47
N THR A 298 -1.32 -23.17 2.71
CA THR A 298 -0.32 -23.31 3.78
C THR A 298 1.02 -23.66 3.15
N VAL A 299 2.06 -22.89 3.46
CA VAL A 299 3.42 -23.07 2.93
C VAL A 299 4.38 -23.17 4.10
N GLU A 300 4.88 -24.37 4.38
CA GLU A 300 5.81 -24.65 5.51
C GLU A 300 5.32 -24.00 6.82
N ASP A 301 4.11 -24.35 7.24
CA ASP A 301 3.42 -23.86 8.45
C ASP A 301 3.00 -22.38 8.41
N ILE A 302 3.25 -21.66 7.32
CA ILE A 302 2.78 -20.30 7.11
C ILE A 302 1.42 -20.35 6.42
N ASN A 303 0.37 -19.96 7.15
CA ASN A 303 -0.97 -19.81 6.60
C ASN A 303 -1.08 -18.48 5.84
N ILE A 304 -1.45 -18.57 4.57
CA ILE A 304 -1.59 -17.44 3.67
C ILE A 304 -3.06 -17.27 3.32
N ASN A 305 -3.64 -16.12 3.65
CA ASN A 305 -5.00 -15.75 3.26
C ASN A 305 -4.97 -14.45 2.46
N ILE A 306 -5.50 -14.49 1.24
CA ILE A 306 -5.50 -13.37 0.31
C ILE A 306 -6.96 -13.04 -0.01
N PRO A 307 -7.47 -11.83 0.28
CA PRO A 307 -8.81 -11.45 -0.15
C PRO A 307 -8.96 -11.64 -1.66
N ALA A 308 -9.96 -12.39 -2.12
CA ALA A 308 -10.13 -12.68 -3.54
C ALA A 308 -10.24 -11.36 -4.35
N LYS A 309 -10.96 -10.38 -3.78
CA LYS A 309 -11.10 -9.04 -4.36
C LYS A 309 -9.81 -8.24 -4.47
N PHE A 310 -8.80 -8.52 -3.65
CA PHE A 310 -7.51 -7.86 -3.81
C PHE A 310 -6.84 -8.29 -5.12
N VAL A 311 -6.99 -9.57 -5.50
CA VAL A 311 -6.52 -10.09 -6.79
C VAL A 311 -7.29 -9.49 -7.96
N ASP A 312 -8.61 -9.35 -7.84
CA ASP A 312 -9.47 -8.69 -8.84
C ASP A 312 -9.02 -7.25 -9.13
N ILE A 313 -8.80 -6.47 -8.05
CA ILE A 313 -8.41 -5.05 -8.13
C ILE A 313 -7.10 -4.83 -8.89
N LEU A 314 -6.18 -5.79 -8.81
CA LEU A 314 -4.90 -5.73 -9.51
C LEU A 314 -5.04 -6.10 -11.00
N GLY A 315 -6.23 -6.47 -11.46
CA GLY A 315 -6.58 -6.67 -12.87
C GLY A 315 -6.30 -8.08 -13.38
N TRP A 316 -6.58 -9.11 -12.55
CA TRP A 316 -6.30 -10.50 -12.90
C TRP A 316 -7.53 -11.35 -13.26
N ILE A 317 -8.69 -11.03 -12.66
CA ILE A 317 -9.96 -11.73 -12.90
C ILE A 317 -10.76 -11.02 -13.97
#